data_AF-T0ZKZ4-F1
#
_entry.id   AF-T0ZKZ4-F1
#
_cell.length_a   1.000
_cell.length_b   1.000
_cell.length_c   1.000
_cell.angle_alpha   90.00
_cell.angle_beta   90.00
_cell.angle_gamma   90.00
#
_symmetry.space_group_name_H-M   'P 1'
#
loop_
_entity.id
_entity.type
_entity.pdbx_description
1 polymer ?
#
loop_
_entity_poly.entity_id
_entity_poly.type
_entity_poly.pdbx_seq_one_letter_code
_entity_poly.pdbx_strand_id
1 'polypeptide(L)'
;MTFGAGRTSRVREVVSQVRERTFPYVRRPRAKIPWSLYTRAQTREFPEMLQLIRGVVDLYAQEHPDPGGNPRPRGGRPAIPFPDRLRALLAQSYLGLPNRPAEGEVEVLGEALGVSHPFGYKTVERSYGDPRMVTALYALLEITNRPTFGLEEGFAADGNGSPTAVGQHYRSARERQRGSER
;
A
#
# COMPACT_ATOMS: atom_id res chain seq x y z
N MET A 1 15.71 -12.53 -37.23
CA MET A 1 15.31 -11.52 -36.22
C MET A 1 16.20 -11.71 -34.99
N THR A 2 17.25 -10.90 -34.86
CA THR A 2 18.27 -11.01 -33.81
C THR A 2 18.04 -9.92 -32.76
N PHE A 3 17.30 -10.25 -31.70
CA PHE A 3 17.22 -9.41 -30.50
C PHE A 3 18.22 -9.95 -29.47
N GLY A 4 19.25 -9.18 -29.07
CA GLY A 4 19.96 -9.50 -27.82
C GLY A 4 21.38 -8.99 -27.60
N ALA A 5 22.18 -8.68 -28.63
CA ALA A 5 23.63 -8.48 -28.45
C ALA A 5 24.06 -7.10 -27.87
N GLY A 6 23.23 -6.06 -28.02
CA GLY A 6 23.65 -4.67 -27.70
C GLY A 6 23.46 -4.19 -26.26
N ARG A 7 22.69 -4.89 -25.43
CA ARG A 7 22.40 -4.46 -24.04
C ARG A 7 23.48 -4.90 -23.05
N THR A 8 24.10 -6.06 -23.28
CA THR A 8 25.16 -6.63 -22.43
C THR A 8 26.53 -6.01 -22.66
N SER A 9 26.79 -5.40 -23.83
CA SER A 9 28.02 -4.68 -24.11
C SER A 9 28.08 -3.35 -23.35
N ARG A 10 27.00 -2.57 -23.37
CA ARG A 10 26.92 -1.25 -22.72
C ARG A 10 27.03 -1.31 -21.20
N VAL A 11 26.45 -2.34 -20.56
CA VAL A 11 26.62 -2.56 -19.11
C VAL A 11 28.08 -2.91 -18.79
N ARG A 12 28.72 -3.77 -19.59
CA ARG A 12 30.14 -4.11 -19.42
C ARG A 12 31.05 -2.89 -19.58
N GLU A 13 30.76 -2.05 -20.55
CA GLU A 13 31.47 -0.80 -20.80
C GLU A 13 31.36 0.16 -19.61
N VAL A 14 30.15 0.40 -19.09
CA VAL A 14 29.93 1.23 -17.89
C VAL A 14 30.68 0.64 -16.68
N VAL A 15 30.64 -0.68 -16.48
CA VAL A 15 31.36 -1.34 -15.38
C VAL A 15 32.88 -1.15 -15.52
N SER A 16 33.44 -1.24 -16.73
CA SER A 16 34.87 -0.97 -16.97
C SER A 16 35.22 0.47 -16.63
N GLN A 17 34.43 1.43 -17.14
CA GLN A 17 34.64 2.86 -16.88
C GLN A 17 34.55 3.22 -15.40
N VAL A 18 33.64 2.57 -14.64
CA VAL A 18 33.54 2.77 -13.18
C VAL A 18 34.76 2.19 -12.46
N ARG A 19 35.22 0.99 -12.85
CA ARG A 19 36.43 0.37 -12.27
C ARG A 19 37.69 1.20 -12.54
N GLU A 20 37.80 1.73 -13.76
CA GLU A 20 38.91 2.56 -14.21
C GLU A 20 38.81 4.02 -13.74
N ARG A 21 37.71 4.40 -13.05
CA ARG A 21 37.41 5.77 -12.61
C ARG A 21 37.36 6.80 -13.75
N THR A 22 37.07 6.35 -14.96
CA THR A 22 36.91 7.17 -16.17
C THR A 22 35.44 7.49 -16.46
N PHE A 23 34.50 6.88 -15.74
CA PHE A 23 33.07 7.14 -15.90
C PHE A 23 32.76 8.62 -15.58
N PRO A 24 32.10 9.36 -16.49
CA PRO A 24 31.82 10.79 -16.34
C PRO A 24 30.68 11.04 -15.34
N TYR A 25 30.90 10.67 -14.08
CA TYR A 25 29.94 10.87 -13.00
C TYR A 25 29.93 12.34 -12.57
N VAL A 26 28.87 13.05 -12.93
CA VAL A 26 28.59 14.37 -12.37
C VAL A 26 27.93 14.19 -11.01
N ARG A 27 28.66 14.48 -9.94
CA ARG A 27 28.13 14.39 -8.58
C ARG A 27 26.98 15.38 -8.43
N ARG A 28 25.79 14.88 -8.09
CA ARG A 28 24.68 15.74 -7.68
C ARG A 28 25.08 16.52 -6.42
N PRO A 29 24.83 17.84 -6.36
CA PRO A 29 25.10 18.62 -5.16
C PRO A 29 24.33 18.02 -3.98
N ARG A 30 25.00 17.91 -2.82
CA ARG A 30 24.33 17.45 -1.60
C ARG A 30 23.42 18.57 -1.12
N ALA A 31 22.10 18.35 -1.22
CA ALA A 31 21.15 19.21 -0.54
C ALA A 31 21.35 19.12 0.98
N LYS A 32 21.24 20.24 1.70
CA LYS A 32 21.26 20.25 3.16
C LYS A 32 19.96 19.61 3.64
N ILE A 33 20.05 18.42 4.25
CA ILE A 33 18.87 17.74 4.81
C ILE A 33 18.43 18.50 6.07
N PRO A 34 17.18 18.98 6.14
CA PRO A 34 16.64 19.58 7.36
C PRO A 34 16.34 18.47 8.38
N TRP A 35 17.36 18.05 9.14
CA TRP A 35 17.28 16.94 10.09
C TRP A 35 16.14 17.06 11.10
N SER A 36 15.82 18.27 11.55
CA SER A 36 14.69 18.51 12.45
C SER A 36 13.34 18.13 11.83
N LEU A 37 13.13 18.46 10.55
CA LEU A 37 11.92 18.09 9.80
C LEU A 37 11.89 16.59 9.53
N TYR A 38 13.03 16.01 9.17
CA TYR A 38 13.15 14.56 8.96
C TYR A 38 12.80 13.76 10.22
N THR A 39 13.39 14.12 11.36
CA THR A 39 13.11 13.48 12.66
C THR A 39 11.65 13.66 13.05
N ARG A 40 11.08 14.85 12.83
CA ARG A 40 9.65 15.08 13.06
C ARG A 40 8.79 14.16 12.21
N ALA A 41 9.06 14.05 10.91
CA ALA A 41 8.32 13.17 10.01
C ALA A 41 8.39 11.70 10.49
N GLN A 42 9.60 11.21 10.76
CA GLN A 42 9.80 9.82 11.23
C GLN A 42 9.11 9.52 12.56
N THR A 43 9.06 10.47 13.50
CA THR A 43 8.45 10.27 14.82
C THR A 43 6.94 10.48 14.82
N ARG A 44 6.38 11.14 13.80
CA ARG A 44 4.96 11.49 13.70
C ARG A 44 4.20 10.73 12.62
N GLU A 45 4.90 10.03 11.73
CA GLU A 45 4.28 9.28 10.65
C GLU A 45 3.18 8.34 11.16
N PHE A 46 3.49 7.48 12.12
CA PHE A 46 2.55 6.50 12.62
C PHE A 46 1.23 7.10 13.13
N PRO A 47 1.21 8.03 14.11
CA PRO A 47 -0.04 8.63 14.57
C PRO A 47 -0.73 9.49 13.49
N GLU A 48 0.02 10.19 12.62
CA GLU A 48 -0.56 10.98 11.53
C GLU A 48 -1.23 10.08 10.49
N MET A 49 -0.66 8.91 10.19
CA MET A 49 -1.26 7.92 9.28
C MET A 49 -2.55 7.33 9.84
N LEU A 50 -2.62 7.01 11.13
CA LEU A 50 -3.87 6.55 11.76
C LEU A 50 -4.96 7.62 11.69
N GLN A 51 -4.60 8.89 11.94
CA GLN A 51 -5.52 10.01 11.82
C GLN A 51 -5.96 10.24 10.37
N LEU A 52 -5.04 10.12 9.41
CA LEU A 52 -5.35 10.22 7.99
C LEU A 52 -6.35 9.13 7.58
N ILE A 53 -6.10 7.86 7.94
CA ILE A 53 -7.00 6.74 7.66
C ILE A 53 -8.40 7.02 8.21
N ARG A 54 -8.49 7.47 9.47
CA ARG A 54 -9.77 7.83 10.08
C ARG A 54 -10.46 8.94 9.30
N GLY A 55 -9.76 10.05 9.03
CA GLY A 55 -10.31 11.22 8.37
C GLY A 55 -10.79 10.95 6.94
N VAL A 56 -10.00 10.24 6.13
CA VAL A 56 -10.40 9.93 4.74
C VAL A 56 -11.58 8.97 4.68
N VAL A 57 -11.65 8.00 5.60
CA VAL A 57 -12.81 7.10 5.69
C VAL A 57 -14.05 7.84 6.19
N ASP A 58 -13.91 8.75 7.16
CA ASP A 58 -15.01 9.59 7.64
C ASP A 58 -15.59 10.44 6.51
N LEU A 59 -14.74 11.09 5.72
CA LEU A 59 -15.15 11.87 4.55
C LEU A 59 -15.85 10.99 3.51
N TYR A 60 -15.25 9.84 3.16
CA TYR A 60 -15.85 8.91 2.20
C TYR A 60 -17.23 8.42 2.66
N ALA A 61 -17.36 8.05 3.94
CA ALA A 61 -18.61 7.56 4.51
C ALA A 61 -19.71 8.64 4.59
N GLN A 62 -19.33 9.91 4.77
CA GLN A 62 -20.26 11.05 4.73
C GLN A 62 -20.79 11.30 3.31
N GLU A 63 -19.92 11.19 2.30
CA GLU A 63 -20.31 11.36 0.89
C GLU A 63 -21.07 10.15 0.32
N HIS A 64 -20.83 8.97 0.87
CA HIS A 64 -21.41 7.70 0.43
C HIS A 64 -22.15 7.01 1.58
N PRO A 65 -23.24 7.61 2.10
CA PRO A 65 -24.02 6.97 3.14
C PRO A 65 -24.59 5.65 2.62
N ASP A 66 -24.50 4.58 3.41
CA ASP A 66 -25.09 3.29 3.05
C ASP A 66 -26.61 3.34 3.36
N PRO A 67 -27.49 3.44 2.35
CA PRO A 67 -28.94 3.54 2.58
C PRO A 67 -29.52 2.21 3.07
N GLY A 68 -28.80 1.10 2.91
CA GLY A 68 -29.19 -0.24 3.34
C GLY A 68 -28.32 -0.69 4.50
N GLY A 69 -28.46 -0.04 5.66
CA GLY A 69 -27.76 -0.43 6.89
C GLY A 69 -27.75 -1.95 7.02
N ASN A 70 -26.54 -2.55 7.12
CA ASN A 70 -26.31 -3.98 6.88
C ASN A 70 -27.49 -4.83 7.41
N PRO A 71 -28.29 -5.47 6.53
CA PRO A 71 -29.43 -6.24 6.98
C PRO A 71 -28.93 -7.27 7.99
N ARG A 72 -29.46 -7.23 9.21
CA ARG A 72 -29.10 -8.19 10.26
C ARG A 72 -29.39 -9.60 9.69
N PRO A 73 -28.38 -10.47 9.57
CA PRO A 73 -28.66 -11.86 9.20
C PRO A 73 -29.66 -12.44 10.22
N ARG A 74 -30.61 -13.26 9.76
CA ARG A 74 -31.50 -14.01 10.65
C ARG A 74 -30.64 -14.99 11.47
N GLY A 75 -30.23 -14.56 12.66
CA GLY A 75 -29.29 -15.28 13.53
C GLY A 75 -27.83 -15.06 13.14
N GLY A 76 -26.98 -14.69 14.10
CA GLY A 76 -25.54 -14.47 13.91
C GLY A 76 -25.02 -13.17 14.55
N ARG A 77 -23.69 -12.97 14.50
CA ARG A 77 -23.04 -11.71 14.95
C ARG A 77 -23.55 -10.55 14.07
N PRO A 78 -23.88 -9.39 14.65
CA PRO A 78 -24.26 -8.21 13.87
C PRO A 78 -23.17 -7.88 12.86
N ALA A 79 -23.58 -7.45 11.68
CA ALA A 79 -22.66 -7.10 10.62
C ALA A 79 -21.85 -5.86 11.01
N ILE A 80 -20.53 -5.94 10.86
CA ILE A 80 -19.63 -4.83 11.15
C ILE A 80 -19.88 -3.68 10.17
N PRO A 81 -20.01 -2.44 10.66
CA PRO A 81 -20.24 -1.28 9.79
C PRO A 81 -19.19 -1.18 8.67
N PHE A 82 -19.62 -0.66 7.52
CA PHE A 82 -18.74 -0.44 6.37
C PHE A 82 -17.50 0.40 6.73
N PRO A 83 -17.61 1.55 7.42
CA PRO A 83 -16.44 2.38 7.76
C PRO A 83 -15.43 1.65 8.65
N ASP A 84 -15.91 0.88 9.63
CA ASP A 84 -15.06 0.10 10.54
C ASP A 84 -14.25 -0.96 9.77
N ARG A 85 -14.89 -1.67 8.83
CA ARG A 85 -14.22 -2.64 7.95
C ARG A 85 -13.16 -1.97 7.06
N LEU A 86 -13.45 -0.78 6.52
CA LEU A 86 -12.54 -0.05 5.64
C LEU A 86 -11.31 0.47 6.39
N ARG A 87 -11.50 1.07 7.58
CA ARG A 87 -10.39 1.49 8.46
C ARG A 87 -9.48 0.32 8.82
N ALA A 88 -10.06 -0.82 9.16
CA ALA A 88 -9.32 -2.03 9.49
C ALA A 88 -8.45 -2.51 8.31
N LEU A 89 -8.98 -2.53 7.10
CA LEU A 89 -8.24 -2.92 5.90
C LEU A 89 -7.08 -1.96 5.59
N LEU A 90 -7.32 -0.65 5.71
CA LEU A 90 -6.28 0.35 5.47
C LEU A 90 -5.18 0.28 6.54
N ALA A 91 -5.55 0.14 7.81
CA ALA A 91 -4.60 -0.03 8.91
C ALA A 91 -3.78 -1.31 8.76
N GLN A 92 -4.42 -2.43 8.41
CA GLN A 92 -3.74 -3.68 8.10
C GLN A 92 -2.71 -3.49 6.98
N SER A 93 -3.11 -2.81 5.90
CA SER A 93 -2.25 -2.59 4.73
C SER A 93 -1.06 -1.70 5.06
N TYR A 94 -1.29 -0.62 5.83
CA TYR A 94 -0.24 0.29 6.29
C TYR A 94 0.78 -0.44 7.20
N LEU A 95 0.28 -1.25 8.14
CA LEU A 95 1.12 -2.01 9.07
C LEU A 95 1.77 -3.26 8.45
N GLY A 96 1.40 -3.62 7.21
CA GLY A 96 1.89 -4.82 6.55
C GLY A 96 1.48 -6.13 7.24
N LEU A 97 0.31 -6.14 7.89
CA LEU A 97 -0.11 -7.27 8.73
C LEU A 97 -0.83 -8.37 7.94
N PRO A 98 -0.61 -9.66 8.25
CA PRO A 98 -1.48 -10.72 7.77
C PRO A 98 -2.85 -10.67 8.48
N ASN A 99 -3.86 -11.32 7.90
CA ASN A 99 -5.26 -11.20 8.36
C ASN A 99 -5.46 -11.52 9.85
N ARG A 100 -4.77 -12.54 10.40
CA ARG A 100 -4.96 -12.98 11.79
C ARG A 100 -4.41 -11.98 12.82
N PRO A 101 -3.14 -11.54 12.74
CA PRO A 101 -2.63 -10.48 13.63
C PRO A 101 -3.41 -9.16 13.52
N ALA A 102 -3.97 -8.85 12.35
CA ALA A 102 -4.74 -7.63 12.15
C ALA A 102 -5.95 -7.50 13.11
N GLU A 103 -6.53 -8.62 13.58
CA GLU A 103 -7.61 -8.61 14.56
C GLU A 103 -7.17 -7.94 15.87
N GLY A 104 -6.06 -8.39 16.46
CA GLY A 104 -5.56 -7.84 17.73
C GLY A 104 -4.95 -6.43 17.58
N GLU A 105 -4.22 -6.18 16.49
CA GLU A 105 -3.58 -4.88 16.27
C GLU A 105 -4.60 -3.76 16.05
N VAL A 106 -5.65 -4.01 15.26
CA VAL A 106 -6.71 -3.01 15.06
C VAL A 106 -7.58 -2.87 16.30
N GLU A 107 -7.76 -3.91 17.11
CA GLU A 107 -8.41 -3.79 18.41
C GLU A 107 -7.66 -2.80 19.32
N VAL A 108 -6.33 -2.92 19.41
CA VAL A 108 -5.48 -1.99 20.19
C VAL A 108 -5.54 -0.57 19.64
N LEU A 109 -5.56 -0.41 18.31
CA LEU A 109 -5.56 0.89 17.65
C LEU A 109 -6.98 1.46 17.41
N GLY A 110 -8.02 0.78 17.90
CA GLY A 110 -9.41 1.05 17.52
C GLY A 110 -9.85 2.48 17.79
N GLU A 111 -9.48 3.03 18.95
CA GLU A 111 -9.81 4.42 19.32
C GLU A 111 -9.18 5.44 18.36
N ALA A 112 -7.89 5.26 18.03
CA ALA A 112 -7.17 6.15 17.12
C ALA A 112 -7.76 6.08 15.70
N LEU A 113 -8.12 4.88 15.25
CA LEU A 113 -8.73 4.64 13.94
C LEU A 113 -10.21 5.05 13.88
N GLY A 114 -10.88 5.20 15.03
CA GLY A 114 -12.33 5.41 15.11
C GLY A 114 -13.15 4.14 14.85
N VAL A 115 -12.55 2.95 15.00
CA VAL A 115 -13.25 1.67 14.89
C VAL A 115 -14.08 1.44 16.15
N SER A 116 -15.39 1.33 15.98
CA SER A 116 -16.34 1.25 17.10
C SER A 116 -16.81 -0.18 17.40
N HIS A 117 -16.67 -1.09 16.44
CA HIS A 117 -17.09 -2.47 16.58
C HIS A 117 -15.90 -3.42 16.53
N PRO A 118 -15.81 -4.38 17.48
CA PRO A 118 -14.82 -5.44 17.38
C PRO A 118 -15.15 -6.29 16.15
N PHE A 119 -14.13 -6.75 15.44
CA PHE A 119 -14.28 -7.65 14.30
C PHE A 119 -13.29 -8.80 14.41
N GLY A 120 -13.64 -9.97 13.85
CA GLY A 120 -12.70 -11.08 13.74
C GLY A 120 -11.90 -11.03 12.44
N TYR A 121 -10.77 -11.75 12.36
CA TYR A 121 -9.93 -11.82 11.15
C TYR A 121 -10.69 -12.24 9.88
N LYS A 122 -11.77 -13.03 10.04
CA LYS A 122 -12.65 -13.41 8.92
C LYS A 122 -13.41 -12.24 8.32
N THR A 123 -13.62 -11.17 9.07
CA THR A 123 -14.22 -9.92 8.60
C THR A 123 -13.28 -9.23 7.61
N VAL A 124 -12.00 -9.17 7.94
CA VAL A 124 -10.94 -8.63 7.08
C VAL A 124 -10.85 -9.46 5.79
N GLU A 125 -10.72 -10.78 5.94
CA GLU A 125 -10.64 -11.72 4.81
C GLU A 125 -11.82 -11.56 3.84
N ARG A 126 -13.05 -11.48 4.36
CA ARG A 126 -14.26 -11.32 3.53
C ARG A 126 -14.41 -9.93 2.93
N SER A 127 -13.85 -8.90 3.56
CA SER A 127 -13.97 -7.51 3.07
C SER A 127 -13.26 -7.33 1.72
N TYR A 128 -12.18 -8.07 1.45
CA TYR A 128 -11.54 -8.08 0.13
C TYR A 128 -12.46 -8.60 -1.00
N GLY A 129 -13.47 -9.41 -0.67
CA GLY A 129 -14.45 -9.93 -1.63
C GLY A 129 -15.70 -9.05 -1.80
N ASP A 130 -15.84 -7.96 -1.04
CA ASP A 130 -16.98 -7.04 -1.13
C ASP A 130 -16.69 -6.00 -2.24
N PRO A 131 -17.43 -5.99 -3.37
CA PRO A 131 -17.17 -5.04 -4.46
C PRO A 131 -17.24 -3.58 -4.00
N ARG A 132 -18.05 -3.28 -2.97
CA ARG A 132 -18.15 -1.93 -2.39
C ARG A 132 -16.85 -1.51 -1.70
N MET A 133 -16.13 -2.45 -1.09
CA MET A 133 -14.81 -2.19 -0.51
C MET A 133 -13.80 -1.86 -1.59
N VAL A 134 -13.80 -2.62 -2.69
CA VAL A 134 -12.90 -2.38 -3.82
C VAL A 134 -13.12 -0.98 -4.39
N THR A 135 -14.38 -0.59 -4.64
CA THR A 135 -14.71 0.76 -5.11
C THR A 135 -14.25 1.84 -4.13
N ALA A 136 -14.48 1.64 -2.83
CA ALA A 136 -14.04 2.61 -1.82
C ALA A 136 -12.52 2.75 -1.75
N LEU A 137 -11.77 1.64 -1.86
CA LEU A 137 -10.30 1.68 -1.88
C LEU A 137 -9.77 2.49 -3.08
N TYR A 138 -10.38 2.33 -4.26
CA TYR A 138 -10.01 3.15 -5.43
C TYR A 138 -10.35 4.63 -5.23
N ALA A 139 -11.54 4.93 -4.69
CA ALA A 139 -11.94 6.31 -4.41
C ALA A 139 -11.01 6.96 -3.37
N LEU A 140 -10.64 6.24 -2.32
CA LEU A 140 -9.70 6.73 -1.32
C LEU A 140 -8.31 6.97 -1.90
N LEU A 141 -7.82 6.08 -2.76
CA LEU A 141 -6.56 6.28 -3.47
C LEU A 141 -6.59 7.57 -4.32
N GLU A 142 -7.71 7.82 -5.00
CA GLU A 142 -7.90 9.07 -5.74
C GLU A 142 -7.88 10.28 -4.79
N ILE A 143 -8.65 10.24 -3.70
CA ILE A 143 -8.73 11.31 -2.69
C ILE A 143 -7.35 11.63 -2.13
N THR A 144 -6.55 10.62 -1.79
CA THR A 144 -5.20 10.82 -1.22
C THR A 144 -4.21 11.39 -2.22
N ASN A 145 -4.41 11.16 -3.52
CA ASN A 145 -3.53 11.65 -4.58
C ASN A 145 -3.92 13.05 -5.11
N ARG A 146 -5.16 13.51 -4.89
CA ARG A 146 -5.60 14.84 -5.33
C ARG A 146 -4.71 16.00 -4.84
N PRO A 147 -4.25 16.06 -3.57
CA PRO A 147 -3.40 17.15 -3.10
C PRO A 147 -2.03 17.22 -3.76
N THR A 148 -1.52 16.09 -4.28
CA THR A 148 -0.22 16.00 -4.94
C THR A 148 -0.33 16.07 -6.46
N PHE A 149 -1.54 16.10 -7.01
CA PHE A 149 -1.78 16.14 -8.44
C PHE A 149 -1.17 17.40 -9.06
N GLY A 150 -0.25 17.21 -10.01
CA GLY A 150 0.45 18.30 -10.68
C GLY A 150 1.60 18.94 -9.90
N LEU A 151 1.89 18.49 -8.66
CA LEU A 151 3.07 18.91 -7.90
C LEU A 151 4.30 18.03 -8.16
N GLU A 152 4.11 16.84 -8.77
CA GLU A 152 5.19 15.94 -9.13
C GLU A 152 5.90 16.43 -10.41
N GLU A 153 7.01 17.16 -10.24
CA GLU A 153 7.84 17.64 -11.35
C GLU A 153 8.84 16.59 -11.88
N GLY A 154 8.96 15.45 -11.19
CA GLY A 154 9.85 14.36 -11.57
C GLY A 154 9.48 13.05 -10.91
N PHE A 155 9.33 12.00 -11.71
CA PHE A 155 9.07 10.64 -11.23
C PHE A 155 10.39 10.03 -10.73
N ALA A 156 10.51 9.80 -9.41
CA ALA A 156 11.47 8.83 -8.93
C ALA A 156 10.95 7.43 -9.31
N ALA A 157 11.77 6.60 -9.94
CA ALA A 157 11.39 5.27 -10.43
C ALA A 157 10.91 4.27 -9.33
N ASP A 158 10.93 4.71 -8.07
CA ASP A 158 10.34 4.09 -6.89
C ASP A 158 8.79 4.19 -6.90
N GLY A 159 8.21 5.25 -7.47
CA GLY A 159 6.76 5.52 -7.44
C GLY A 159 5.90 4.76 -8.46
N ASN A 160 6.39 3.70 -9.12
CA ASN A 160 5.65 3.06 -10.22
C ASN A 160 4.49 2.15 -9.78
N GLY A 161 4.20 2.05 -8.48
CA GLY A 161 3.18 1.14 -7.95
C GLY A 161 3.43 -0.33 -8.26
N SER A 162 4.63 -0.70 -8.71
CA SER A 162 5.03 -2.09 -8.88
C SER A 162 5.37 -2.67 -7.51
N PRO A 163 4.96 -3.91 -7.22
CA PRO A 163 5.25 -4.53 -5.94
C PRO A 163 6.77 -4.59 -5.72
N THR A 164 7.27 -3.95 -4.66
CA THR A 164 8.64 -4.15 -4.13
C THR A 164 8.83 -5.59 -3.62
N ALA A 165 7.73 -6.31 -3.38
CA ALA A 165 7.69 -7.74 -3.20
C ALA A 165 7.00 -8.40 -4.40
N VAL A 166 7.78 -8.95 -5.34
CA VAL A 166 7.27 -9.97 -6.25
C VAL A 166 6.99 -11.20 -5.40
N GLY A 167 5.77 -11.33 -4.90
CA GLY A 167 5.26 -12.55 -4.29
C GLY A 167 5.21 -13.65 -5.34
N GLN A 168 6.33 -14.30 -5.62
CA GLN A 168 6.32 -15.51 -6.43
C GLN A 168 5.60 -16.60 -5.63
N HIS A 169 4.41 -16.98 -6.08
CA HIS A 169 3.72 -18.14 -5.53
C HIS A 169 4.62 -19.38 -5.69
N TYR A 170 4.87 -20.10 -4.59
CA TYR A 170 5.70 -21.31 -4.58
C TYR A 170 5.26 -22.35 -5.62
N ARG A 171 3.94 -22.45 -5.85
CA ARG A 171 3.35 -23.36 -6.84
C ARG A 171 3.78 -23.03 -8.27
N SER A 172 3.68 -21.77 -8.68
CA SER A 172 4.14 -21.30 -9.99
C SER A 172 5.65 -21.45 -10.19
N ALA A 173 6.46 -21.24 -9.13
CA ALA A 173 7.90 -21.50 -9.19
C ALA A 173 8.20 -23.00 -9.38
N ARG A 174 7.44 -23.89 -8.74
CA ARG A 174 7.52 -25.35 -8.89
C ARG A 174 7.07 -25.84 -10.26
N GLU A 175 6.01 -25.27 -10.82
CA GLU A 175 5.48 -25.64 -12.15
C GLU A 175 6.43 -25.22 -13.27
N ARG A 176 7.13 -24.09 -13.11
CA ARG A 176 8.25 -23.68 -13.98
C ARG A 176 9.45 -24.62 -13.91
N GLN A 177 9.86 -25.02 -12.70
CA GLN A 177 10.95 -25.99 -12.54
C GLN A 177 10.61 -27.37 -13.12
N ARG A 178 9.32 -27.73 -13.16
CA ARG A 178 8.83 -28.98 -13.74
C ARG A 178 8.63 -28.93 -15.27
N GLY A 179 8.89 -27.78 -15.90
CA GLY A 179 8.75 -27.62 -17.35
C GLY A 179 7.30 -27.72 -17.86
N SER A 180 6.33 -27.49 -16.97
CA SER A 180 4.89 -27.67 -17.26
C SER A 180 4.15 -26.38 -17.63
N GLU A 181 4.83 -25.23 -17.64
CA GLU A 181 4.30 -24.00 -18.27
C GLU A 181 4.55 -24.09 -19.80
N ARG A 182 3.48 -24.25 -20.58
CA ARG A 182 3.44 -23.89 -22.00
C ARG A 182 2.90 -22.47 -22.14
#